data_AF-A0A196KQU5-F1
#
_entry.id   AF-A0A196KQU5-F1
#
_cell.length_a   1.000
_cell.length_b   1.000
_cell.length_c   1.000
_cell.angle_alpha   90.00
_cell.angle_beta   90.00
_cell.angle_gamma   90.00
#
_symmetry.space_group_name_H-M   'P 1'
#
loop_
_entity.id
_entity.type
_entity.pdbx_description
1 polymer ?
#
loop_
_entity_poly.entity_id
_entity_poly.type
_entity_poly.pdbx_seq_one_letter_code
_entity_poly.pdbx_strand_id
1 'polypeptide(L)'
;MSGPGGTVQEERRAAIRSVAAIVVVALAINGLLLAVLDLKDDDGAAPIIAMFGVPALASALVIQIIMSRLSERRRVPAPVLWLMLAVLPFGTLLGFVVAIAREPEYFIGEESPWMLVWVPILICVGVMLGAVVWFFLVFPLASLMRVIRLLSRGEAKPAALIMPLVLLTLGVVCVVGGLSVSTGEIGRRAETQIIAAFFGLPGTYDVIWEPGLWIVRAIVAVIVATFAVPALAARLRTRADAR
;
A
#
# COMPACT_ATOMS: atom_id res chain seq x y z
N MET A 1 -30.40 -23.27 25.24
CA MET A 1 -28.99 -23.70 25.39
C MET A 1 -28.36 -23.74 24.02
N SER A 2 -27.66 -22.68 23.62
CA SER A 2 -26.90 -22.60 22.38
C SER A 2 -25.62 -23.41 22.54
N GLY A 3 -25.43 -24.43 21.70
CA GLY A 3 -24.27 -25.31 21.78
C GLY A 3 -22.94 -24.57 21.51
N PRO A 4 -21.81 -25.05 22.06
CA PRO A 4 -20.49 -24.43 21.92
C PRO A 4 -19.97 -24.29 20.48
N GLY A 5 -20.66 -24.86 19.49
CA GLY A 5 -20.36 -24.73 18.06
C GLY A 5 -20.91 -23.47 17.37
N GLY A 6 -21.90 -22.78 17.96
CA GLY A 6 -22.57 -21.64 17.32
C GLY A 6 -21.65 -20.42 17.14
N THR A 7 -20.90 -20.06 18.19
CA THR A 7 -20.04 -18.87 18.20
C THR A 7 -18.86 -18.98 17.24
N VAL A 8 -18.20 -20.15 17.18
CA VAL A 8 -17.07 -20.39 16.28
C VAL A 8 -17.51 -20.37 14.81
N GLN A 9 -18.70 -20.92 14.50
CA GLN A 9 -19.23 -20.93 13.14
C GLN A 9 -19.70 -19.53 12.69
N GLU A 10 -20.32 -18.76 13.58
CA GLU A 10 -20.70 -17.37 13.35
C GLU A 10 -19.48 -16.47 13.12
N GLU A 11 -18.44 -16.60 13.95
CA GLU A 11 -17.20 -15.84 13.76
C GLU A 11 -16.53 -16.19 12.43
N ARG A 12 -16.50 -17.46 12.01
CA ARG A 12 -15.97 -17.84 10.69
C ARG A 12 -16.79 -17.23 9.56
N ARG A 13 -18.12 -17.27 9.65
CA ARG A 13 -19.02 -16.65 8.66
C ARG A 13 -18.81 -15.14 8.59
N ALA A 14 -18.61 -14.47 9.72
CA ALA A 14 -18.36 -13.03 9.76
C ALA A 14 -17.08 -12.66 8.99
N ALA A 15 -15.96 -13.38 9.19
CA ALA A 15 -14.74 -13.12 8.41
C ALA A 15 -14.92 -13.37 6.92
N ILE A 16 -15.58 -14.47 6.53
CA ILE A 16 -15.85 -14.77 5.12
C ILE A 16 -16.70 -13.65 4.51
N ARG A 17 -17.73 -13.17 5.21
CA ARG A 17 -18.57 -12.05 4.75
C ARG A 17 -17.78 -10.76 4.59
N SER A 18 -16.92 -10.41 5.55
CA SER A 18 -16.09 -9.20 5.45
C SER A 18 -15.14 -9.26 4.25
N VAL A 19 -14.48 -10.40 4.04
CA VAL A 19 -13.56 -10.59 2.91
C VAL A 19 -14.33 -10.61 1.60
N ALA A 20 -15.47 -11.28 1.54
CA ALA A 20 -16.34 -11.27 0.37
C ALA A 20 -16.82 -9.84 0.03
N ALA A 21 -17.20 -9.05 1.02
CA ALA A 21 -17.58 -7.65 0.81
C ALA A 21 -16.41 -6.83 0.24
N ILE A 22 -15.19 -6.98 0.78
CA ILE A 22 -14.00 -6.30 0.25
C ILE A 22 -13.76 -6.69 -1.21
N VAL A 23 -13.81 -7.98 -1.53
CA VAL A 23 -13.59 -8.49 -2.89
C VAL A 23 -14.68 -7.99 -3.85
N VAL A 24 -15.95 -8.06 -3.46
CA VAL A 24 -17.06 -7.56 -4.28
C VAL A 24 -16.93 -6.06 -4.54
N VAL A 25 -16.61 -5.27 -3.51
CA VAL A 25 -16.41 -3.82 -3.66
C VAL A 25 -15.21 -3.54 -4.57
N ALA A 26 -14.09 -4.25 -4.38
CA ALA A 26 -12.91 -4.11 -5.23
C ALA A 26 -13.22 -4.44 -6.70
N LEU A 27 -13.95 -5.53 -6.97
CA LEU A 27 -14.38 -5.88 -8.31
C LEU A 27 -15.36 -4.87 -8.91
N ALA A 28 -16.27 -4.31 -8.10
CA ALA A 28 -17.17 -3.25 -8.55
C ALA A 28 -16.40 -1.97 -8.91
N ILE A 29 -15.39 -1.58 -8.11
CA ILE A 29 -14.51 -0.45 -8.41
C ILE A 29 -13.72 -0.72 -9.69
N ASN A 30 -13.14 -1.92 -9.84
CA ASN A 30 -12.43 -2.29 -11.08
C ASN A 30 -13.36 -2.26 -12.29
N GLY A 31 -14.58 -2.78 -12.16
CA GLY A 31 -15.59 -2.68 -13.21
C GLY A 31 -15.92 -1.23 -13.58
N LEU A 32 -16.07 -0.35 -12.59
CA LEU A 32 -16.30 1.08 -12.82
C LEU A 32 -15.11 1.73 -13.56
N LEU A 33 -13.89 1.51 -13.08
CA LEU A 33 -12.67 2.06 -13.68
C LEU A 33 -12.48 1.59 -15.13
N LEU A 34 -12.76 0.33 -15.41
CA LEU A 34 -12.49 -0.29 -16.71
C LEU A 34 -13.65 -0.16 -17.71
N ALA A 35 -14.89 -0.07 -17.24
CA ALA A 35 -16.08 -0.07 -18.10
C ALA A 35 -16.79 1.29 -18.19
N VAL A 36 -16.53 2.23 -17.28
CA VAL A 36 -17.25 3.52 -17.24
C VAL A 36 -16.32 4.70 -17.50
N LEU A 37 -15.08 4.66 -17.02
CA LEU A 37 -14.12 5.73 -17.33
C LEU A 37 -13.60 5.59 -18.77
N ASP A 38 -13.31 6.75 -19.38
CA ASP A 38 -12.54 6.80 -20.61
C ASP A 38 -11.09 6.44 -20.26
N LEU A 39 -10.54 5.45 -20.94
CA LEU A 39 -9.21 4.92 -20.66
C LEU A 39 -8.12 5.87 -21.18
N LYS A 40 -8.47 6.77 -22.09
CA LYS A 40 -7.56 7.70 -22.77
C LYS A 40 -7.45 9.06 -22.10
N ASP A 41 -8.49 9.50 -21.39
CA ASP A 41 -8.57 10.86 -20.82
C ASP A 41 -7.56 11.12 -19.67
N ASP A 42 -7.13 10.07 -18.96
CA ASP A 42 -6.23 10.17 -17.79
C ASP A 42 -4.90 9.41 -17.98
N ASP A 43 -4.31 9.40 -19.19
CA ASP A 43 -3.03 8.74 -19.49
C ASP A 43 -2.95 7.26 -19.06
N GLY A 44 -4.08 6.55 -19.02
CA GLY A 44 -4.11 5.15 -18.57
C GLY A 44 -4.03 4.92 -17.06
N ALA A 45 -4.26 5.96 -16.25
CA ALA A 45 -4.32 5.83 -14.79
C ALA A 45 -5.38 4.80 -14.36
N ALA A 46 -6.56 4.79 -14.99
CA ALA A 46 -7.65 3.88 -14.65
C ALA A 46 -7.25 2.38 -14.79
N PRO A 47 -6.70 1.92 -15.95
CA PRO A 47 -6.09 0.60 -16.07
C PRO A 47 -5.03 0.31 -15.00
N ILE A 48 -4.10 1.23 -14.74
CA ILE A 48 -3.01 1.01 -13.77
C ILE A 48 -3.59 0.83 -12.35
N ILE A 49 -4.53 1.68 -11.95
CA ILE A 49 -5.20 1.60 -10.64
C ILE A 49 -5.98 0.29 -10.52
N ALA A 50 -6.69 -0.11 -11.57
CA ALA A 50 -7.47 -1.35 -11.57
C ALA A 50 -6.58 -2.61 -11.48
N MET A 51 -5.38 -2.55 -12.08
CA MET A 51 -4.42 -3.65 -12.13
C MET A 51 -3.59 -3.78 -10.85
N PHE A 52 -3.15 -2.66 -10.27
CA PHE A 52 -2.27 -2.65 -9.11
C PHE A 52 -2.95 -2.10 -7.86
N GLY A 53 -3.51 -0.89 -7.94
CA GLY A 53 -3.99 -0.14 -6.79
C GLY A 53 -5.13 -0.84 -6.04
N VAL A 54 -6.19 -1.20 -6.76
CA VAL A 54 -7.36 -1.84 -6.18
C VAL A 54 -7.03 -3.24 -5.63
N PRO A 55 -6.33 -4.13 -6.37
CA PRO A 55 -5.91 -5.42 -5.82
C PRO A 55 -4.97 -5.30 -4.62
N ALA A 56 -4.03 -4.36 -4.64
CA ALA A 56 -3.12 -4.12 -3.52
C ALA A 56 -3.86 -3.65 -2.27
N LEU A 57 -4.81 -2.72 -2.40
CA LEU A 57 -5.59 -2.22 -1.26
C LEU A 57 -6.50 -3.31 -0.69
N ALA A 58 -7.20 -4.05 -1.56
CA ALA A 58 -8.05 -5.18 -1.14
C ALA A 58 -7.22 -6.24 -0.40
N SER A 59 -6.07 -6.62 -0.96
CA SER A 59 -5.11 -7.53 -0.35
C SER A 59 -4.66 -7.02 1.02
N ALA A 60 -4.30 -5.75 1.14
CA ALA A 60 -3.84 -5.15 2.38
C ALA A 60 -4.89 -5.22 3.50
N LEU A 61 -6.16 -4.95 3.17
CA LEU A 61 -7.28 -5.06 4.12
C LEU A 61 -7.51 -6.51 4.54
N VAL A 62 -7.44 -7.46 3.62
CA VAL A 62 -7.59 -8.89 3.93
C VAL A 62 -6.43 -9.39 4.80
N ILE A 63 -5.18 -8.97 4.53
CA ILE A 63 -4.02 -9.26 5.38
C ILE A 63 -4.27 -8.74 6.79
N GLN A 64 -4.80 -7.53 6.96
CA GLN A 64 -5.12 -6.98 8.28
C GLN A 64 -6.15 -7.85 9.04
N ILE A 65 -7.18 -8.36 8.36
CA ILE A 65 -8.16 -9.29 8.94
C ILE A 65 -7.50 -10.59 9.37
N ILE A 66 -6.65 -11.16 8.51
CA ILE A 66 -5.89 -12.39 8.78
C ILE A 66 -4.98 -12.21 10.00
N MET A 67 -4.17 -11.14 10.02
CA MET A 67 -3.22 -10.86 11.09
C MET A 67 -3.93 -10.61 12.43
N SER A 68 -5.08 -9.93 12.41
CA SER A 68 -5.90 -9.75 13.61
C SER A 68 -6.36 -11.09 14.19
N ARG A 69 -6.78 -12.04 13.32
CA ARG A 69 -7.18 -13.38 13.76
C ARG A 69 -6.01 -14.23 14.24
N LEU A 70 -4.87 -14.16 13.56
CA LEU A 70 -3.67 -14.89 13.98
C LEU A 70 -3.18 -14.41 15.35
N SER A 71 -3.23 -13.11 15.61
CA SER A 71 -2.94 -12.53 16.93
C SER A 71 -3.87 -13.06 18.03
N GLU A 72 -5.12 -13.38 17.70
CA GLU A 72 -6.10 -13.99 18.61
C GLU A 72 -6.01 -15.53 18.65
N ARG A 73 -4.98 -16.13 18.02
CA ARG A 73 -4.81 -17.59 17.85
C ARG A 73 -6.01 -18.29 17.19
N ARG A 74 -6.75 -17.56 16.35
CA ARG A 74 -7.92 -18.08 15.61
C ARG A 74 -7.50 -18.63 14.26
N ARG A 75 -8.14 -19.73 13.83
CA ARG A 75 -7.90 -20.31 12.50
C ARG A 75 -8.49 -19.42 11.41
N VAL A 76 -7.76 -19.26 10.30
CA VAL A 76 -8.22 -18.58 9.10
C VAL A 76 -9.05 -19.56 8.26
N PRO A 77 -10.29 -19.23 7.88
CA PRO A 77 -11.07 -20.09 6.99
C PRO A 77 -10.45 -20.16 5.59
N ALA A 78 -10.32 -21.34 5.00
CA ALA A 78 -9.82 -21.51 3.63
C ALA A 78 -10.54 -20.64 2.56
N PRO A 79 -11.88 -20.40 2.65
CA PRO A 79 -12.56 -19.51 1.70
C PRO A 79 -12.02 -18.08 1.68
N VAL A 80 -11.43 -17.58 2.78
CA VAL A 80 -10.81 -16.25 2.81
C VAL A 80 -9.64 -16.15 1.84
N LEU A 81 -8.78 -17.17 1.82
CA LEU A 81 -7.63 -17.23 0.91
C LEU A 81 -8.10 -17.44 -0.53
N TRP A 82 -9.12 -18.27 -0.74
CA TRP A 82 -9.69 -18.50 -2.07
C TRP A 82 -10.28 -17.23 -2.69
N LEU A 83 -11.05 -16.48 -1.91
CA LEU A 83 -11.63 -15.20 -2.35
C LEU A 83 -10.54 -14.21 -2.78
N MET A 84 -9.42 -14.19 -2.05
CA MET A 84 -8.34 -13.24 -2.31
C MET A 84 -7.40 -13.67 -3.44
N LEU A 85 -7.02 -14.95 -3.50
CA LEU A 85 -5.99 -15.46 -4.42
C LEU A 85 -6.56 -15.97 -5.74
N ALA A 86 -7.85 -16.31 -5.79
CA ALA A 86 -8.52 -16.73 -7.02
C ALA A 86 -9.56 -15.70 -7.45
N VAL A 87 -10.59 -15.45 -6.63
CA VAL A 87 -11.75 -14.67 -7.09
C VAL A 87 -11.39 -13.24 -7.47
N LEU A 88 -10.57 -12.55 -6.68
CA LEU A 88 -10.17 -11.18 -6.99
C LEU A 88 -9.31 -11.07 -8.27
N PRO A 89 -8.22 -11.85 -8.46
CA PRO A 89 -7.46 -11.84 -9.71
C PRO A 89 -8.29 -12.19 -10.94
N PHE A 90 -9.08 -13.27 -10.88
CA PHE A 90 -9.91 -13.70 -12.01
C PHE A 90 -11.02 -12.69 -12.33
N GLY A 91 -11.67 -12.13 -11.32
CA GLY A 91 -12.69 -11.10 -11.53
C GLY A 91 -12.10 -9.82 -12.12
N THR A 92 -10.90 -9.43 -11.68
CA THR A 92 -10.19 -8.27 -12.25
C THR A 92 -9.80 -8.53 -13.70
N LEU A 93 -9.26 -9.72 -13.98
CA LEU A 93 -8.91 -10.14 -15.34
C LEU A 93 -10.14 -10.14 -16.26
N LEU A 94 -11.30 -10.59 -15.79
CA LEU A 94 -12.54 -10.54 -16.55
C LEU A 94 -12.93 -9.10 -16.91
N GLY A 95 -12.77 -8.15 -15.99
CA GLY A 95 -12.96 -6.72 -16.26
C GLY A 95 -12.02 -6.21 -17.36
N PHE A 96 -10.75 -6.63 -17.33
CA PHE A 96 -9.78 -6.30 -18.38
C PHE A 96 -10.16 -6.91 -19.73
N VAL A 97 -10.65 -8.15 -19.78
CA VAL A 97 -11.11 -8.77 -21.03
C VAL A 97 -12.23 -7.93 -21.67
N VAL A 98 -13.17 -7.43 -20.87
CA VAL A 98 -14.23 -6.54 -21.35
C VAL A 98 -13.67 -5.22 -21.86
N ALA A 99 -12.74 -4.60 -21.12
CA ALA A 99 -12.10 -3.34 -21.52
C ALA A 99 -11.30 -3.49 -22.83
N ILE A 100 -10.51 -4.57 -22.96
CA ILE A 100 -9.73 -4.89 -24.17
C ILE A 100 -10.65 -5.11 -25.37
N ALA A 101 -11.79 -5.78 -25.17
CA ALA A 101 -12.77 -5.98 -26.24
C ALA A 101 -13.45 -4.67 -26.66
N ARG A 102 -13.62 -3.71 -25.74
CA ARG A 102 -14.19 -2.39 -26.03
C ARG A 102 -13.22 -1.50 -26.79
N GLU A 103 -11.95 -1.49 -26.40
CA GLU A 103 -10.91 -0.60 -26.94
C GLU A 103 -9.60 -1.35 -27.25
N PRO A 104 -9.59 -2.22 -28.28
CA PRO A 104 -8.43 -3.07 -28.56
C PRO A 104 -7.17 -2.28 -28.94
N GLU A 105 -7.34 -1.16 -29.66
CA GLU A 105 -6.23 -0.31 -30.11
C GLU A 105 -5.45 0.31 -28.94
N TYR A 106 -6.13 0.58 -27.81
CA TYR A 106 -5.50 1.14 -26.62
C TYR A 106 -4.56 0.14 -25.92
N PHE A 107 -4.94 -1.14 -25.89
CA PHE A 107 -4.20 -2.18 -25.16
C PHE A 107 -3.19 -2.95 -26.02
N ILE A 108 -3.43 -3.08 -27.32
CA ILE A 108 -2.58 -3.85 -28.24
C ILE A 108 -1.52 -2.93 -28.89
N GLY A 109 -1.80 -1.63 -29.02
CA GLY A 109 -0.93 -0.67 -29.69
C GLY A 109 -0.52 -1.13 -31.10
N GLU A 110 0.62 -0.62 -31.57
CA GLU A 110 1.23 -1.02 -32.85
C GLU A 110 2.18 -2.23 -32.70
N GLU A 111 2.58 -2.57 -31.47
CA GLU A 111 3.74 -3.43 -31.16
C GLU A 111 3.42 -4.91 -30.84
N SER A 112 2.20 -5.39 -31.12
CA SER A 112 1.74 -6.80 -31.08
C SER A 112 0.99 -7.29 -29.81
N PRO A 113 0.00 -8.21 -29.93
CA PRO A 113 -0.87 -8.66 -28.83
C PRO A 113 -0.19 -9.39 -27.65
N TRP A 114 1.11 -9.68 -27.73
CA TRP A 114 1.84 -10.38 -26.68
C TRP A 114 1.83 -9.61 -25.34
N MET A 115 1.66 -8.29 -25.38
CA MET A 115 1.55 -7.45 -24.17
C MET A 115 0.37 -7.86 -23.27
N LEU A 116 -0.68 -8.48 -23.83
CA LEU A 116 -1.84 -8.95 -23.06
C LEU A 116 -1.50 -10.07 -22.07
N VAL A 117 -0.40 -10.80 -22.29
CA VAL A 117 0.09 -11.83 -21.34
C VAL A 117 0.55 -11.21 -20.02
N TRP A 118 0.97 -9.95 -20.04
CA TRP A 118 1.39 -9.26 -18.81
C TRP A 118 0.22 -8.88 -17.91
N VAL A 119 -0.98 -8.65 -18.44
CA VAL A 119 -2.16 -8.26 -17.64
C VAL A 119 -2.41 -9.21 -16.46
N PRO A 120 -2.54 -10.54 -16.64
CA PRO A 120 -2.73 -11.44 -15.51
C PRO A 120 -1.53 -11.48 -14.55
N ILE A 121 -0.30 -11.34 -15.05
CA ILE A 121 0.92 -11.31 -14.23
C ILE A 121 0.91 -10.07 -13.34
N LEU A 122 0.61 -8.91 -13.90
CA LEU A 122 0.60 -7.63 -13.20
C LEU A 122 -0.54 -7.54 -12.17
N ILE A 123 -1.70 -8.15 -12.45
CA ILE A 123 -2.77 -8.29 -11.44
C ILE A 123 -2.27 -9.11 -10.23
N CYS A 124 -1.56 -10.21 -10.47
CA CYS A 124 -0.94 -11.00 -9.39
C CYS A 124 0.11 -10.18 -8.62
N VAL A 125 0.93 -9.40 -9.33
CA VAL A 125 1.87 -8.45 -8.71
C VAL A 125 1.11 -7.42 -7.85
N GLY A 126 0.00 -6.89 -8.33
CA GLY A 126 -0.89 -6.00 -7.57
C GLY A 126 -1.37 -6.63 -6.27
N VAL A 127 -1.81 -7.89 -6.30
CA VAL A 127 -2.18 -8.63 -5.09
C VAL A 127 -1.00 -8.78 -4.12
N MET A 128 0.20 -9.07 -4.63
CA MET A 128 1.42 -9.20 -3.83
C MET A 128 1.87 -7.87 -3.22
N LEU A 129 1.72 -6.75 -3.95
CA LEU A 129 1.97 -5.40 -3.45
C LEU A 129 1.09 -5.05 -2.26
N GLY A 130 -0.02 -5.76 -2.06
CA GLY A 130 -0.84 -5.62 -0.86
C GLY A 130 -0.10 -5.84 0.45
N ALA A 131 0.96 -6.67 0.48
CA ALA A 131 1.79 -6.80 1.68
C ALA A 131 2.57 -5.51 2.00
N VAL A 132 3.06 -4.83 0.96
CA VAL A 132 3.75 -3.54 1.08
C VAL A 132 2.78 -2.46 1.55
N VAL A 133 1.62 -2.37 0.88
CA VAL A 133 0.55 -1.42 1.28
C VAL A 133 0.07 -1.71 2.70
N TRP A 134 -0.07 -2.98 3.08
CA TRP A 134 -0.43 -3.34 4.44
C TRP A 134 0.60 -2.85 5.45
N PHE A 135 1.89 -3.11 5.21
CA PHE A 135 2.96 -2.78 6.15
C PHE A 135 3.12 -1.27 6.37
N PHE A 136 2.99 -0.47 5.31
CA PHE A 136 3.23 0.97 5.37
C PHE A 136 1.97 1.81 5.64
N LEU A 137 0.78 1.32 5.32
CA LEU A 137 -0.47 2.09 5.48
C LEU A 137 -1.44 1.44 6.47
N VAL A 138 -1.88 0.21 6.19
CA VAL A 138 -2.99 -0.40 6.95
C VAL A 138 -2.56 -0.78 8.37
N PHE A 139 -1.41 -1.44 8.53
CA PHE A 139 -0.88 -1.85 9.84
C PHE A 139 -0.57 -0.65 10.74
N PRO A 140 0.15 0.39 10.28
CA PRO A 140 0.42 1.58 11.08
C PRO A 140 -0.87 2.29 11.48
N LEU A 141 -1.85 2.41 10.57
CA LEU A 141 -3.13 3.04 10.88
C LEU A 141 -3.93 2.24 11.93
N ALA A 142 -3.99 0.92 11.78
CA ALA A 142 -4.64 0.04 12.75
C ALA A 142 -3.96 0.08 14.12
N SER A 143 -2.62 0.11 14.13
CA SER A 143 -1.81 0.24 15.35
C SER A 143 -2.05 1.59 16.02
N LEU A 144 -2.07 2.69 15.26
CA LEU A 144 -2.33 4.04 15.74
C LEU A 144 -3.71 4.13 16.41
N MET A 145 -4.76 3.61 15.75
CA MET A 145 -6.11 3.56 16.33
C MET A 145 -6.15 2.77 17.64
N ARG A 146 -5.42 1.65 17.73
CA ARG A 146 -5.32 0.85 18.97
C ARG A 146 -4.62 1.65 20.07
N VAL A 147 -3.48 2.27 19.78
CA VAL A 147 -2.71 3.06 20.76
C VAL A 147 -3.52 4.27 21.24
N ILE A 148 -4.23 4.98 20.36
CA ILE A 148 -5.10 6.10 20.74
C ILE A 148 -6.18 5.65 21.73
N ARG A 149 -6.82 4.49 21.49
CA ARG A 149 -7.81 3.93 22.42
C ARG A 149 -7.21 3.52 23.78
N LEU A 150 -5.96 3.07 23.81
CA LEU A 150 -5.27 2.74 25.06
C LEU A 150 -4.86 4.01 25.82
N LEU A 151 -4.42 5.05 25.09
CA LEU A 151 -4.11 6.36 25.67
C LEU A 151 -5.34 7.01 26.29
N SER A 152 -6.50 6.96 25.62
CA SER A 152 -7.74 7.51 26.17
C SER A 152 -8.23 6.79 27.43
N ARG A 153 -7.74 5.57 27.68
CA ARG A 153 -7.97 4.79 28.90
C ARG A 153 -6.86 4.94 29.94
N GLY A 154 -5.79 5.66 29.63
CA GLY A 154 -4.60 5.79 30.50
C GLY A 154 -3.74 4.53 30.58
N GLU A 155 -3.95 3.55 29.68
CA GLU A 155 -3.28 2.24 29.71
C GLU A 155 -1.95 2.22 28.92
N ALA A 156 -1.63 3.29 28.18
CA ALA A 156 -0.44 3.38 27.33
C ALA A 156 0.35 4.66 27.55
N LYS A 157 1.67 4.60 27.28
CA LYS A 157 2.55 5.76 27.26
C LYS A 157 2.49 6.46 25.89
N PRO A 158 2.60 7.80 25.80
CA PRO A 158 2.60 8.53 24.53
C PRO A 158 3.67 8.05 23.53
N ALA A 159 4.79 7.52 24.02
CA ALA A 159 5.86 6.95 23.19
C ALA A 159 5.40 5.78 22.29
N ALA A 160 4.30 5.10 22.63
CA ALA A 160 3.73 4.03 21.80
C ALA A 160 3.21 4.52 20.44
N LEU A 161 2.98 5.84 20.28
CA LEU A 161 2.57 6.45 18.99
C LEU A 161 3.73 6.57 18.00
N ILE A 162 4.98 6.53 18.46
CA ILE A 162 6.14 6.83 17.62
C ILE A 162 6.25 5.83 16.46
N MET A 163 6.22 4.53 16.74
CA MET A 163 6.42 3.50 15.70
C MET A 163 5.35 3.54 14.60
N PRO A 164 4.04 3.58 14.91
CA PRO A 164 3.00 3.76 13.89
C PRO A 164 3.17 5.04 13.07
N LEU A 165 3.53 6.16 13.71
CA LEU A 165 3.75 7.42 13.00
C LEU A 165 4.95 7.34 12.06
N VAL A 166 6.06 6.75 12.49
CA VAL A 166 7.26 6.56 11.66
C VAL A 166 6.94 5.71 10.42
N LEU A 167 6.24 4.58 10.59
CA LEU A 167 5.87 3.71 9.47
C LEU A 167 4.93 4.41 8.48
N LEU A 168 3.91 5.11 8.99
CA LEU A 168 2.96 5.85 8.14
C LEU A 168 3.66 6.99 7.39
N THR A 169 4.54 7.70 8.07
CA THR A 169 5.37 8.76 7.49
C THR A 169 6.28 8.22 6.39
N LEU A 170 6.90 7.06 6.60
CA LEU A 170 7.72 6.39 5.60
C LEU A 170 6.87 5.95 4.38
N GLY A 171 5.65 5.45 4.62
CA GLY A 171 4.69 5.17 3.55
C GLY A 171 4.35 6.40 2.70
N VAL A 172 4.09 7.54 3.36
CA VAL A 172 3.83 8.83 2.68
C VAL A 172 5.05 9.26 1.87
N VAL A 173 6.27 9.13 2.42
CA VAL A 173 7.51 9.46 1.69
C VAL A 173 7.67 8.59 0.46
N CYS A 174 7.39 7.28 0.54
CA CYS A 174 7.47 6.39 -0.62
C CYS A 174 6.46 6.77 -1.72
N VAL A 175 5.20 7.02 -1.35
CA VAL A 175 4.14 7.34 -2.31
C VAL A 175 4.35 8.74 -2.92
N VAL A 176 4.45 9.77 -2.08
CA VAL A 176 4.62 11.15 -2.53
C VAL A 176 5.95 11.31 -3.26
N GLY A 177 7.03 10.72 -2.73
CA GLY A 177 8.34 10.76 -3.35
C GLY A 177 8.38 10.08 -4.71
N GLY A 178 7.72 8.92 -4.85
CA GLY A 178 7.61 8.22 -6.13
C GLY A 178 6.78 8.98 -7.18
N LEU A 179 5.74 9.71 -6.75
CA LEU A 179 4.95 10.56 -7.64
C LEU A 179 5.66 11.88 -8.02
N SER A 180 6.59 12.33 -7.18
CA SER A 180 7.24 13.63 -7.34
C SER A 180 8.50 13.62 -8.19
N VAL A 181 9.13 12.46 -8.41
CA VAL A 181 10.45 12.36 -9.02
C VAL A 181 10.46 11.31 -10.13
N SER A 182 10.93 11.68 -11.31
CA SER A 182 11.32 10.75 -12.37
C SER A 182 12.83 10.63 -12.38
N THR A 183 13.34 9.41 -12.32
CA THR A 183 14.75 9.13 -12.60
C THR A 183 14.82 8.61 -14.04
N GLY A 184 15.29 9.43 -14.98
CA GLY A 184 15.49 9.01 -16.37
C GLY A 184 16.46 7.83 -16.54
N GLU A 185 17.11 7.38 -15.45
CA GLU A 185 17.95 6.18 -15.39
C GLU A 185 17.28 5.06 -14.59
N ILE A 186 17.31 3.82 -15.10
CA ILE A 186 16.87 2.61 -14.40
C ILE A 186 18.10 1.92 -13.79
N GLY A 187 18.09 1.65 -12.48
CA GLY A 187 19.12 0.84 -11.80
C GLY A 187 19.75 1.51 -10.57
N ARG A 188 20.92 1.03 -10.14
CA ARG A 188 21.57 1.38 -8.86
C ARG A 188 21.89 2.89 -8.69
N ARG A 189 21.92 3.65 -9.79
CA ARG A 189 22.08 5.12 -9.77
C ARG A 189 20.78 5.87 -9.51
N ALA A 190 19.63 5.27 -9.80
CA ALA A 190 18.31 5.83 -9.48
C ALA A 190 18.13 6.01 -7.98
N GLU A 191 18.60 5.06 -7.17
CA GLU A 191 18.53 5.13 -5.70
C GLU A 191 19.25 6.37 -5.15
N THR A 192 20.48 6.63 -5.63
CA THR A 192 21.24 7.82 -5.22
C THR A 192 20.60 9.11 -5.67
N GLN A 193 19.94 9.12 -6.83
CA GLN A 193 19.23 10.30 -7.34
C GLN A 193 17.93 10.57 -6.56
N ILE A 194 17.19 9.54 -6.17
CA ILE A 194 16.00 9.66 -5.31
C ILE A 194 16.39 10.22 -3.95
N ILE A 195 17.46 9.69 -3.34
CA ILE A 195 17.98 10.19 -2.08
C ILE A 195 18.41 11.66 -2.23
N ALA A 196 19.17 11.99 -3.28
CA ALA A 196 19.57 13.36 -3.56
C ALA A 196 18.36 14.30 -3.68
N ALA A 197 17.31 13.88 -4.39
CA ALA A 197 16.08 14.66 -4.54
C ALA A 197 15.39 14.95 -3.20
N PHE A 198 15.31 13.94 -2.31
CA PHE A 198 14.68 14.06 -1.00
C PHE A 198 15.47 14.95 -0.02
N PHE A 199 16.78 15.08 -0.21
CA PHE A 199 17.62 16.01 0.56
C PHE A 199 17.81 17.38 -0.10
N GLY A 200 17.27 17.58 -1.30
CA GLY A 200 17.44 18.84 -2.05
C GLY A 200 18.84 19.02 -2.64
N LEU A 201 19.58 17.93 -2.82
CA LEU A 201 20.88 17.94 -3.47
C LEU A 201 20.72 17.95 -4.99
N PRO A 202 21.57 18.69 -5.72
CA PRO A 202 21.52 18.70 -7.19
C PRO A 202 21.75 17.29 -7.75
N GLY A 203 21.00 16.93 -8.78
CA GLY A 203 21.08 15.64 -9.45
C GLY A 203 20.44 15.68 -10.84
N THR A 204 20.47 14.54 -11.53
CA THR A 204 19.91 14.35 -12.89
C THR A 204 18.46 13.86 -12.86
N TYR A 205 17.74 14.10 -11.77
CA TYR A 205 16.36 13.70 -11.63
C TYR A 205 15.44 14.82 -12.10
N ASP A 206 14.28 14.45 -12.67
CA ASP A 206 13.25 15.38 -13.06
C ASP A 206 12.18 15.46 -11.98
N VAL A 207 11.79 16.69 -11.61
CA VAL A 207 10.73 16.92 -10.63
C VAL A 207 9.41 17.00 -11.38
N ILE A 208 8.59 15.95 -11.24
CA ILE A 208 7.26 15.89 -11.83
C ILE A 208 6.26 16.69 -11.00
N TRP A 209 6.37 16.60 -9.67
CA TRP A 209 5.44 17.25 -8.75
C TRP A 209 6.18 17.95 -7.60
N GLU A 210 6.46 19.24 -7.79
CA GLU A 210 7.25 20.07 -6.87
C GLU A 210 6.62 20.20 -5.46
N PRO A 211 5.30 20.46 -5.30
CA PRO A 211 4.67 20.48 -3.97
C PRO A 211 4.84 19.18 -3.19
N GLY A 212 4.73 18.02 -3.85
CA GLY A 212 4.95 16.73 -3.22
C GLY A 212 6.37 16.56 -2.72
N LEU A 213 7.36 17.02 -3.50
CA LEU A 213 8.76 16.96 -3.11
C LEU A 213 9.06 17.81 -1.87
N TRP A 214 8.40 18.97 -1.73
CA TRP A 214 8.49 19.79 -0.52
C TRP A 214 7.90 19.10 0.71
N ILE A 215 6.77 18.38 0.56
CA ILE A 215 6.20 17.57 1.63
C ILE A 215 7.21 16.50 2.09
N VAL A 216 7.81 15.79 1.13
CA VAL A 216 8.82 14.76 1.42
C VAL A 216 10.02 15.36 2.14
N ARG A 217 10.54 16.49 1.66
CA ARG A 217 11.67 17.20 2.29
C ARG A 217 11.35 17.66 3.71
N ALA A 218 10.16 18.21 3.94
CA ALA A 218 9.73 18.62 5.28
C ALA A 218 9.66 17.43 6.24
N ILE A 219 9.12 16.30 5.77
CA ILE A 219 9.07 15.05 6.53
C ILE A 219 10.48 14.55 6.86
N VAL A 220 11.38 14.49 5.87
CA VAL A 220 12.77 14.06 6.06
C VAL A 220 13.48 14.98 7.06
N ALA A 221 13.30 16.30 6.94
CA ALA A 221 13.87 17.27 7.87
C ALA A 221 13.40 17.03 9.32
N VAL A 222 12.11 16.78 9.53
CA VAL A 222 11.55 16.46 10.86
C VAL A 222 12.14 15.16 11.40
N ILE A 223 12.26 14.10 10.58
CA ILE A 223 12.87 12.84 11.00
C ILE A 223 14.34 13.05 11.42
N VAL A 224 15.13 13.77 10.59
CA VAL A 224 16.54 14.06 10.89
C VAL A 224 16.66 14.89 12.18
N ALA A 225 15.84 15.92 12.34
CA ALA A 225 15.84 16.76 13.54
C ALA A 225 15.45 15.98 14.81
N THR A 226 14.51 15.04 14.69
CA THR A 226 13.99 14.28 15.85
C THR A 226 14.89 13.12 16.25
N PHE A 227 15.54 12.45 15.30
CA PHE A 227 16.32 11.23 15.57
C PHE A 227 17.83 11.40 15.42
N ALA A 228 18.30 12.11 14.38
CA ALA A 228 19.73 12.23 14.11
C ALA A 228 20.40 13.30 14.99
N VAL A 229 19.76 14.45 15.20
CA VAL A 229 20.32 15.55 16.01
C VAL A 229 20.53 15.13 17.47
N PRO A 230 19.56 14.50 18.18
CA PRO A 230 19.77 14.07 19.55
C PRO A 230 20.84 12.98 19.68
N ALA A 231 20.90 12.05 18.71
CA ALA A 231 21.91 11.00 18.70
C ALA A 231 23.33 11.58 18.49
N LEU A 232 23.48 12.58 17.62
CA LEU A 232 24.74 13.26 17.41
C LEU A 232 25.14 14.10 18.64
N ALA A 233 24.20 14.83 19.23
CA ALA A 233 24.42 15.60 20.45
C ALA A 233 24.84 14.71 21.62
N ALA A 234 24.21 13.53 21.77
CA ALA A 234 24.57 12.55 22.79
C ALA A 234 26.00 12.03 22.60
N ARG A 235 26.40 11.73 21.35
CA ARG A 235 27.77 11.30 20.99
C ARG A 235 28.81 12.38 21.22
N LEU A 236 28.47 13.64 20.97
CA LEU A 236 29.37 14.77 21.20
C LEU A 236 29.57 15.03 22.70
N ARG A 237 28.51 14.91 23.52
CA ARG A 237 28.61 14.99 24.98
C ARG A 237 29.48 13.87 25.57
N THR A 238 29.29 12.63 25.14
CA THR A 238 30.14 11.51 25.60
C THR A 238 31.62 11.68 25.23
N ARG A 239 31.92 12.35 24.10
CA ARG A 239 33.30 12.68 23.72
C ARG A 239 33.86 13.88 24.48
N ALA A 240 33.02 14.79 24.94
CA ALA A 240 33.42 15.94 25.76
C ALA A 240 33.71 15.52 27.21
N ASP A 241 32.92 14.59 27.77
CA ASP A 241 33.11 14.08 29.14
C ASP A 241 34.29 13.10 29.26
N ALA A 242 34.83 12.61 28.13
CA ALA A 242 35.97 11.70 28.07
C ALA A 242 37.33 12.41 27.87
N ARG A 243 37.35 13.76 27.85
CA ARG A 243 38.55 14.59 27.83
C ARG A 243 38.74 15.27 29.17
#